data_AF-D5UZN7-F1
#
_entry.id   AF-D5UZN7-F1
#
_cell.length_a   1.000
_cell.length_b   1.000
_cell.length_c   1.000
_cell.angle_alpha   90.00
_cell.angle_beta   90.00
_cell.angle_gamma   90.00
#
_symmetry.space_group_name_H-M   'P 1'
#
loop_
_entity.id
_entity.type
_entity.pdbx_description
1 polymer ?
#
loop_
_entity_poly.entity_id
_entity_poly.type
_entity_poly.pdbx_seq_one_letter_code
_entity_poly.pdbx_strand_id
1 'polypeptide(L)'
;MYKKLHLLSKVCILVSLPLILNASNINPFAVNNGEIPTKMQYDGPLWKFKYNYPTTYVNPSMPWRDVLKGKPLSKDNAYNYIMTLKKYISPSIKNLILDPKKWNTSSQKGWYSMLWAGQEVKIKVGDKEENIWDGRDSIYGTYTGQVINKSVYAKSGLKVDIQNHATIYYNEAAAYTLHNVWKNCDEKTKKCIPSISNNEAQFKEGAIVIKAAGVNASPEEWPVLEGAAKWQIFRKPFNDKNAKPKVIDLRVGIFDIIVKDSIASPKTGWVFTTLVYDKDAKGNAWDKMIPLGAMWGNDPAINSEKEPLSPLIETYINPLAPAYSTVTLGYGNRLSGPFDIAVKYNVEIDGKKVKELRSSSCLSCHGTSVYPGDLTFFYPAKDPNQNPWEMYTPGSKEWNEWFQNRNGTTPQSNKKGAIALDYSTFLEAVLMNYASTLDTNKNSNSNMFVKWKKYRQLRQNY
;
A
#
# COMPACT_ATOMS: atom_id res chain seq x y z
N MET A 1 -48.58 66.85 27.58
CA MET A 1 -47.95 65.80 28.42
C MET A 1 -47.03 64.96 27.54
N TYR A 2 -45.72 65.14 27.71
CA TYR A 2 -44.67 64.55 26.87
C TYR A 2 -44.57 63.03 27.06
N LYS A 3 -44.67 62.27 25.97
CA LYS A 3 -44.15 60.89 25.89
C LYS A 3 -42.96 60.88 24.93
N LYS A 4 -41.77 60.67 25.50
CA LYS A 4 -40.49 60.51 24.80
C LYS A 4 -40.51 59.28 23.90
N LEU A 5 -40.15 59.49 22.64
CA LEU A 5 -39.70 58.45 21.71
C LEU A 5 -38.24 58.11 22.07
N HIS A 6 -37.95 56.88 22.49
CA HIS A 6 -36.58 56.39 22.61
C HIS A 6 -36.25 55.51 21.40
N LEU A 7 -35.45 56.07 20.51
CA LEU A 7 -34.77 55.40 19.40
C LEU A 7 -33.59 54.58 20.00
N LEU A 8 -33.72 53.25 20.04
CA LEU A 8 -32.61 52.36 20.38
C LEU A 8 -31.83 52.03 19.10
N SER A 9 -30.71 52.72 18.90
CA SER A 9 -29.69 52.38 17.93
C SER A 9 -29.04 51.05 18.32
N LYS A 10 -29.42 49.96 17.63
CA LYS A 10 -28.65 48.71 17.67
C LYS A 10 -27.37 48.91 16.87
N VAL A 11 -26.29 49.27 17.56
CA VAL A 11 -24.92 49.14 17.03
C VAL A 11 -24.64 47.65 16.89
N CYS A 12 -24.74 47.14 15.67
CA CYS A 12 -24.35 45.77 15.33
C CYS A 12 -22.82 45.76 15.22
N ILE A 13 -22.13 45.45 16.32
CA ILE A 13 -20.70 45.15 16.30
C ILE A 13 -20.57 43.79 15.61
N LEU A 14 -20.28 43.80 14.31
CA LEU A 14 -19.80 42.65 13.57
C LEU A 14 -18.41 42.30 14.12
N VAL A 15 -18.38 41.49 15.18
CA VAL A 15 -17.17 40.78 15.59
C VAL A 15 -16.90 39.76 14.49
N SER A 16 -16.01 40.13 13.56
CA SER A 16 -15.41 39.18 12.62
C SER A 16 -14.53 38.23 13.43
N LEU A 17 -15.13 37.17 13.95
CA LEU A 17 -14.39 36.01 14.43
C LEU A 17 -13.59 35.49 13.23
N PRO A 18 -12.24 35.50 13.28
CA PRO A 18 -11.49 34.78 12.27
C PRO A 18 -11.89 33.31 12.42
N LEU A 19 -12.50 32.76 11.37
CA LEU A 19 -12.62 31.32 11.18
C LEU A 19 -11.20 30.77 11.11
N ILE A 20 -10.64 30.45 12.28
CA ILE A 20 -9.42 29.66 12.38
C ILE A 20 -9.84 28.25 11.98
N LEU A 21 -9.76 27.95 10.69
CA LEU A 21 -9.67 26.57 10.24
C LEU A 21 -8.38 26.01 10.84
N ASN A 22 -8.53 25.28 11.95
CA ASN A 22 -7.45 24.47 12.50
C ASN A 22 -7.04 23.45 11.41
N ALA A 23 -5.88 23.67 10.79
CA ALA A 23 -5.19 22.59 10.10
C ALA A 23 -4.97 21.47 11.12
N SER A 24 -5.42 20.26 10.83
CA SER A 24 -5.16 19.12 11.70
C SER A 24 -3.65 18.97 11.85
N ASN A 25 -3.16 19.12 13.08
CA ASN A 25 -1.75 18.86 13.42
C ASN A 25 -1.51 17.34 13.40
N ILE A 26 -1.41 16.77 12.20
CA ILE A 26 -1.00 15.38 12.01
C ILE A 26 0.44 15.24 12.49
N ASN A 27 0.69 14.29 13.38
CA ASN A 27 2.03 13.99 13.87
C ASN A 27 2.76 13.04 12.90
N PRO A 28 3.78 13.49 12.15
CA PRO A 28 4.58 12.64 11.28
C PRO A 28 5.23 11.45 11.98
N PHE A 29 5.54 11.60 13.27
CA PHE A 29 6.24 10.63 14.09
C PHE A 29 5.30 9.72 14.89
N ALA A 30 3.98 9.83 14.67
CA ALA A 30 3.03 8.97 15.36
C ALA A 30 3.38 7.49 15.15
N VAL A 31 3.42 6.73 16.25
CA VAL A 31 3.69 5.28 16.21
C VAL A 31 2.48 4.54 15.68
N ASN A 32 1.27 4.94 16.09
CA ASN A 32 0.00 4.33 15.75
C ASN A 32 -1.11 5.40 15.68
N ASN A 33 -2.32 4.94 15.44
CA ASN A 33 -3.51 5.78 15.25
C ASN A 33 -4.07 6.37 16.56
N GLY A 34 -3.44 6.14 17.71
CA GLY A 34 -3.88 6.60 19.03
C GLY A 34 -4.78 5.62 19.77
N GLU A 35 -5.26 4.55 19.11
CA GLU A 35 -6.09 3.52 19.74
C GLU A 35 -5.18 2.47 20.41
N ILE A 36 -5.15 2.47 21.75
CA ILE A 36 -4.31 1.60 22.55
C ILE A 36 -5.18 0.62 23.37
N PRO A 37 -4.96 -0.71 23.28
CA PRO A 37 -5.69 -1.64 24.13
C PRO A 37 -5.33 -1.43 25.61
N THR A 38 -6.31 -1.61 26.48
CA THR A 38 -6.04 -1.76 27.92
C THR A 38 -5.27 -3.06 28.17
N LYS A 39 -4.58 -3.16 29.31
CA LYS A 39 -3.88 -4.40 29.71
C LYS A 39 -4.80 -5.63 29.77
N MET A 40 -6.10 -5.44 30.06
CA MET A 40 -7.08 -6.53 30.03
C MET A 40 -7.42 -6.99 28.61
N GLN A 41 -7.39 -6.08 27.63
CA GLN A 41 -7.63 -6.41 26.23
C GLN A 41 -6.39 -7.04 25.59
N TYR A 42 -5.19 -6.55 25.94
CA TYR A 42 -3.92 -7.08 25.45
C TYR A 42 -2.80 -6.76 26.45
N ASP A 43 -2.12 -7.80 26.93
CA ASP A 43 -1.02 -7.70 27.91
C ASP A 43 0.38 -7.74 27.27
N GLY A 44 0.43 -7.93 25.96
CA GLY A 44 1.68 -8.11 25.22
C GLY A 44 2.39 -6.78 24.88
N PRO A 45 3.60 -6.89 24.30
CA PRO A 45 4.35 -5.73 23.85
C PRO A 45 3.66 -5.07 22.64
N LEU A 46 3.43 -3.77 22.73
CA LEU A 46 2.97 -2.96 21.60
C LEU A 46 4.06 -2.80 20.56
N TRP A 47 3.64 -2.52 19.33
CA TRP A 47 4.55 -2.33 18.20
C TRP A 47 5.40 -1.06 18.36
N LYS A 48 6.64 -1.11 17.86
CA LYS A 48 7.61 0.00 17.92
C LYS A 48 7.91 0.56 16.55
N PHE A 49 8.00 1.89 16.48
CA PHE A 49 8.31 2.59 15.24
C PHE A 49 9.81 2.83 15.09
N LYS A 50 10.41 2.30 14.03
CA LYS A 50 11.82 2.51 13.70
C LYS A 50 11.99 3.42 12.48
N TYR A 51 12.33 4.68 12.74
CA TYR A 51 12.51 5.75 11.75
C TYR A 51 13.89 6.43 11.79
N ASN A 52 14.83 5.89 12.56
CA ASN A 52 16.24 6.31 12.58
C ASN A 52 16.97 5.79 11.33
N TYR A 53 16.54 6.23 10.15
CA TYR A 53 17.05 5.78 8.88
C TYR A 53 18.57 5.99 8.74
N PRO A 54 19.29 5.09 8.05
CA PRO A 54 20.71 5.28 7.78
C PRO A 54 20.93 6.52 6.92
N THR A 55 21.93 7.33 7.28
CA THR A 55 22.29 8.58 6.59
C THR A 55 23.31 8.37 5.47
N THR A 56 23.87 7.17 5.37
CA THR A 56 24.82 6.77 4.34
C THR A 56 24.30 5.51 3.64
N TYR A 57 24.52 5.45 2.32
CA TYR A 57 24.22 4.27 1.54
C TYR A 57 25.31 3.23 1.72
N VAL A 58 24.91 2.02 2.07
CA VAL A 58 25.77 0.83 2.06
C VAL A 58 25.19 -0.14 1.04
N ASN A 59 26.00 -0.51 0.04
CA ASN A 59 25.59 -1.49 -0.96
C ASN A 59 25.40 -2.85 -0.30
N PRO A 60 24.19 -3.42 -0.25
CA PRO A 60 23.96 -4.67 0.44
C PRO A 60 24.45 -5.87 -0.38
N SER A 61 24.66 -7.00 0.29
CA SER A 61 24.80 -8.28 -0.41
C SER A 61 23.49 -8.61 -1.14
N MET A 62 23.59 -9.06 -2.40
CA MET A 62 22.46 -9.40 -3.25
C MET A 62 22.58 -10.83 -3.80
N PRO A 63 22.58 -11.87 -2.94
CA PRO A 63 22.85 -13.26 -3.35
C PRO A 63 21.82 -13.82 -4.33
N TRP A 64 20.63 -13.23 -4.39
CA TRP A 64 19.62 -13.58 -5.41
C TRP A 64 20.09 -13.25 -6.84
N ARG A 65 21.12 -12.43 -7.03
CA ARG A 65 21.72 -12.20 -8.36
C ARG A 65 22.57 -13.35 -8.85
N ASP A 66 23.04 -14.22 -7.97
CA ASP A 66 23.92 -15.33 -8.36
C ASP A 66 23.17 -16.31 -9.29
N VAL A 67 21.86 -16.48 -9.07
CA VAL A 67 21.02 -17.33 -9.94
C VAL A 67 20.82 -16.76 -11.34
N LEU A 68 21.06 -15.46 -11.52
CA LEU A 68 20.91 -14.76 -12.79
C LEU A 68 22.11 -14.98 -13.71
N LYS A 69 23.29 -15.26 -13.16
CA LYS A 69 24.55 -15.39 -13.92
C LYS A 69 24.79 -14.18 -14.84
N GLY A 70 24.46 -12.97 -14.36
CA GLY A 70 24.59 -11.71 -15.10
C GLY A 70 23.56 -11.47 -16.20
N LYS A 71 22.53 -12.33 -16.35
CA LYS A 71 21.45 -12.16 -17.33
C LYS A 71 20.18 -11.59 -16.69
N PRO A 72 19.26 -11.01 -17.46
CA PRO A 72 17.93 -10.66 -16.96
C PRO A 72 17.19 -11.87 -16.37
N LEU A 73 16.23 -11.58 -15.49
CA LEU A 73 15.33 -12.58 -14.94
C LEU A 73 14.51 -13.21 -16.09
N SER A 74 14.29 -14.51 -16.01
CA SER A 74 13.48 -15.28 -16.94
C SER A 74 12.60 -16.27 -16.17
N LYS A 75 11.65 -16.92 -16.84
CA LYS A 75 10.85 -17.96 -16.20
C LYS A 75 11.69 -19.12 -15.66
N ASP A 76 12.78 -19.46 -16.35
CA ASP A 76 13.64 -20.60 -16.00
C ASP A 76 14.37 -20.41 -14.66
N ASN A 77 14.68 -19.17 -14.31
CA ASN A 77 15.38 -18.85 -13.06
C ASN A 77 14.51 -18.13 -12.01
N ALA A 78 13.29 -17.71 -12.36
CA ALA A 78 12.37 -17.00 -11.47
C ALA A 78 12.12 -17.73 -10.15
N TYR A 79 11.81 -19.03 -10.18
CA TYR A 79 11.58 -19.79 -8.95
C TYR A 79 12.79 -19.76 -8.00
N ASN A 80 13.99 -20.01 -8.55
CA ASN A 80 15.23 -20.01 -7.78
C ASN A 80 15.59 -18.62 -7.24
N TYR A 81 15.28 -17.56 -8.01
CA TYR A 81 15.43 -16.18 -7.58
C TYR A 81 14.54 -15.89 -6.35
N ILE A 82 13.25 -16.23 -6.42
CA ILE A 82 12.29 -16.08 -5.32
C ILE A 82 12.75 -16.84 -4.08
N MET A 83 13.16 -18.10 -4.24
CA MET A 83 13.61 -18.93 -3.12
C MET A 83 14.89 -18.40 -2.48
N THR A 84 15.80 -17.84 -3.28
CA THR A 84 17.02 -17.19 -2.77
C THR A 84 16.70 -15.92 -2.01
N LEU A 85 15.74 -15.11 -2.49
CA LEU A 85 15.21 -13.96 -1.75
C LEU A 85 14.59 -14.38 -0.41
N LYS A 86 13.69 -15.37 -0.42
CA LYS A 86 13.07 -15.92 0.80
C LYS A 86 14.15 -16.36 1.78
N LYS A 87 15.15 -17.12 1.33
CA LYS A 87 16.27 -17.60 2.14
C LYS A 87 17.07 -16.44 2.74
N TYR A 88 17.37 -15.41 1.94
CA TYR A 88 18.14 -14.25 2.37
C TYR A 88 17.45 -13.48 3.50
N ILE A 89 16.14 -13.20 3.38
CA ILE A 89 15.43 -12.42 4.39
C ILE A 89 15.05 -13.24 5.64
N SER A 90 14.92 -14.57 5.50
CA SER A 90 14.40 -15.49 6.53
C SER A 90 15.01 -15.29 7.93
N PRO A 91 16.35 -15.18 8.11
CA PRO A 91 16.94 -15.03 9.45
C PRO A 91 16.44 -13.78 10.19
N SER A 92 16.10 -12.72 9.47
CA SER A 92 15.68 -11.45 10.05
C SER A 92 14.17 -11.32 10.21
N ILE A 93 13.38 -11.88 9.28
CA ILE A 93 11.92 -11.68 9.25
C ILE A 93 11.14 -12.83 9.87
N LYS A 94 11.72 -14.02 10.10
CA LYS A 94 10.93 -15.18 10.54
C LYS A 94 10.14 -14.93 11.82
N ASN A 95 10.69 -14.16 12.77
CA ASN A 95 9.97 -13.76 13.98
C ASN A 95 8.84 -12.76 13.70
N LEU A 96 8.95 -11.90 12.68
CA LEU A 96 7.83 -11.06 12.22
C LEU A 96 6.63 -11.92 11.78
N ILE A 97 6.84 -13.16 11.33
CA ILE A 97 5.72 -14.03 10.96
C ILE A 97 5.29 -14.90 12.14
N LEU A 98 6.24 -15.58 12.78
CA LEU A 98 5.95 -16.65 13.74
C LEU A 98 5.81 -16.19 15.19
N ASP A 99 6.46 -15.08 15.57
CA ASP A 99 6.48 -14.61 16.96
C ASP A 99 6.41 -13.07 17.03
N PRO A 100 5.21 -12.53 16.83
CA PRO A 100 4.91 -11.11 16.97
C PRO A 100 5.46 -10.45 18.24
N LYS A 101 5.34 -11.14 19.38
CA LYS A 101 5.76 -10.58 20.68
C LYS A 101 7.28 -10.42 20.71
N LYS A 102 8.03 -11.42 20.27
CA LYS A 102 9.50 -11.35 20.15
C LYS A 102 9.94 -10.32 19.11
N TRP A 103 9.22 -10.19 18.00
CA TRP A 103 9.51 -9.15 17.02
C TRP A 103 9.38 -7.74 17.62
N ASN A 104 8.30 -7.47 18.35
CA ASN A 104 8.04 -6.17 18.99
C ASN A 104 9.01 -5.83 20.14
N THR A 105 9.57 -6.83 20.81
CA THR A 105 10.58 -6.61 21.87
C THR A 105 12.01 -6.56 21.34
N SER A 106 12.26 -7.07 20.13
CA SER A 106 13.57 -7.01 19.48
C SER A 106 13.98 -5.59 19.06
N SER A 107 15.23 -5.44 18.60
CA SER A 107 15.72 -4.21 17.99
C SER A 107 15.23 -3.99 16.55
N GLN A 108 14.57 -4.98 15.93
CA GLN A 108 14.19 -4.97 14.51
C GLN A 108 15.38 -4.55 13.61
N LYS A 109 16.57 -5.11 13.89
CA LYS A 109 17.83 -4.70 13.26
C LYS A 109 17.70 -4.81 11.73
N GLY A 110 18.16 -3.78 11.02
CA GLY A 110 18.12 -3.73 9.56
C GLY A 110 16.77 -3.40 8.91
N TRP A 111 15.67 -3.31 9.68
CA TRP A 111 14.33 -3.03 9.16
C TRP A 111 13.77 -1.71 9.68
N TYR A 112 13.06 -0.97 8.83
CA TYR A 112 12.54 0.37 9.11
C TYR A 112 11.10 0.50 8.62
N SER A 113 10.35 1.45 9.19
CA SER A 113 8.97 1.74 8.77
C SER A 113 8.85 3.20 8.31
N MET A 114 7.71 3.58 7.75
CA MET A 114 7.48 4.89 7.11
C MET A 114 6.95 5.95 8.08
N LEU A 115 7.45 7.19 7.96
CA LEU A 115 6.89 8.39 8.62
C LEU A 115 5.52 8.73 8.02
N TRP A 116 4.75 9.61 8.68
CA TRP A 116 3.44 10.08 8.21
C TRP A 116 2.35 8.99 8.07
N ALA A 117 2.61 7.78 8.55
CA ALA A 117 1.69 6.65 8.42
C ALA A 117 0.98 6.26 9.72
N GLY A 118 1.45 6.76 10.88
CA GLY A 118 0.97 6.30 12.18
C GLY A 118 -0.42 6.81 12.53
N GLN A 119 -0.62 8.12 12.48
CA GLN A 119 -1.85 8.76 12.95
C GLN A 119 -3.00 8.55 11.95
N GLU A 120 -4.24 8.48 12.46
CA GLU A 120 -5.44 8.63 11.64
C GLU A 120 -5.44 10.01 10.95
N VAL A 121 -5.84 10.06 9.67
CA VAL A 121 -5.94 11.32 8.92
C VAL A 121 -7.36 11.54 8.46
N LYS A 122 -7.91 12.70 8.79
CA LYS A 122 -9.23 13.14 8.34
C LYS A 122 -9.14 14.44 7.56
N ILE A 123 -10.03 14.60 6.58
CA ILE A 123 -10.16 15.83 5.81
C ILE A 123 -11.61 16.29 5.78
N LYS A 124 -11.81 17.60 5.64
CA LYS A 124 -13.14 18.14 5.39
C LYS A 124 -13.47 18.06 3.90
N VAL A 125 -14.66 17.57 3.59
CA VAL A 125 -15.27 17.57 2.25
C VAL A 125 -16.62 18.26 2.38
N GLY A 126 -16.69 19.53 1.97
CA GLY A 126 -17.80 20.41 2.34
C GLY A 126 -17.92 20.55 3.86
N ASP A 127 -19.12 20.30 4.40
CA ASP A 127 -19.41 20.35 5.84
C ASP A 127 -19.12 19.03 6.58
N LYS A 128 -18.70 17.97 5.88
CA LYS A 128 -18.43 16.66 6.46
C LYS A 128 -16.95 16.44 6.71
N GLU A 129 -16.64 15.68 7.76
CA GLU A 129 -15.29 15.18 8.02
C GLU A 129 -15.21 13.70 7.61
N GLU A 130 -14.24 13.38 6.75
CA GLU A 130 -14.04 12.04 6.20
C GLU A 130 -12.67 11.50 6.64
N ASN A 131 -12.64 10.25 7.07
CA ASN A 131 -11.40 9.55 7.39
C ASN A 131 -10.77 8.99 6.13
N ILE A 132 -9.57 9.47 5.82
CA ILE A 132 -8.84 9.14 4.60
C ILE A 132 -7.69 8.16 4.81
N TRP A 133 -7.37 7.88 6.07
CA TRP A 133 -6.29 7.00 6.48
C TRP A 133 -6.51 6.56 7.93
N ASP A 134 -6.73 5.26 8.14
CA ASP A 134 -6.99 4.70 9.48
C ASP A 134 -5.81 4.74 10.44
N GLY A 135 -4.63 5.15 9.98
CA GLY A 135 -3.39 5.07 10.75
C GLY A 135 -2.87 3.64 10.88
N ARG A 136 -1.83 3.45 11.68
CA ARG A 136 -1.20 2.15 11.99
C ARG A 136 -1.79 1.58 13.29
N ASP A 137 -1.99 0.26 13.39
CA ASP A 137 -2.49 -0.37 14.62
C ASP A 137 -1.40 -0.43 15.71
N SER A 138 -1.81 -0.44 16.97
CA SER A 138 -0.90 -0.36 18.12
C SER A 138 -0.26 -1.68 18.53
N ILE A 139 -0.86 -2.83 18.22
CA ILE A 139 -0.33 -4.14 18.63
C ILE A 139 0.73 -4.61 17.63
N TYR A 140 0.44 -4.55 16.33
CA TYR A 140 1.30 -5.18 15.32
C TYR A 140 1.79 -4.28 14.20
N GLY A 141 1.44 -3.00 14.25
CA GLY A 141 1.98 -2.04 13.30
C GLY A 141 1.44 -2.22 11.88
N THR A 142 0.23 -2.76 11.74
CA THR A 142 -0.45 -3.02 10.46
C THR A 142 -1.32 -1.85 10.02
N TYR A 143 -1.51 -1.76 8.71
CA TYR A 143 -2.42 -0.85 8.03
C TYR A 143 -3.65 -1.60 7.55
N THR A 144 -4.82 -0.98 7.68
CA THR A 144 -6.09 -1.51 7.16
C THR A 144 -6.06 -1.55 5.64
N GLY A 145 -6.44 -2.69 5.07
CA GLY A 145 -6.62 -2.88 3.64
C GLY A 145 -8.09 -2.99 3.25
N GLN A 146 -8.31 -3.58 2.08
CA GLN A 146 -9.64 -3.73 1.47
C GLN A 146 -10.48 -4.79 2.18
N VAL A 147 -11.80 -4.63 2.07
CA VAL A 147 -12.75 -5.69 2.37
C VAL A 147 -12.96 -6.53 1.11
N ILE A 148 -12.79 -7.84 1.24
CA ILE A 148 -12.98 -8.83 0.18
C ILE A 148 -14.24 -9.62 0.50
N ASN A 149 -15.19 -9.64 -0.44
CA ASN A 149 -16.42 -10.38 -0.27
C ASN A 149 -16.14 -11.90 -0.30
N LYS A 150 -16.85 -12.66 0.55
CA LYS A 150 -16.71 -14.11 0.64
C LYS A 150 -16.85 -14.86 -0.69
N SER A 151 -17.65 -14.31 -1.60
CA SER A 151 -17.90 -14.93 -2.91
C SER A 151 -16.65 -15.07 -3.76
N VAL A 152 -15.64 -14.20 -3.57
CA VAL A 152 -14.35 -14.28 -4.27
C VAL A 152 -13.67 -15.63 -4.01
N TYR A 153 -13.74 -16.11 -2.77
CA TYR A 153 -13.05 -17.32 -2.32
C TYR A 153 -13.99 -18.48 -1.98
N ALA A 154 -15.25 -18.42 -2.42
CA ALA A 154 -16.26 -19.43 -2.12
C ALA A 154 -15.82 -20.85 -2.53
N LYS A 155 -15.15 -21.00 -3.68
CA LYS A 155 -14.61 -22.29 -4.16
C LYS A 155 -13.56 -22.89 -3.23
N SER A 156 -12.88 -22.05 -2.45
CA SER A 156 -11.89 -22.47 -1.44
C SER A 156 -12.48 -22.55 -0.03
N GLY A 157 -13.79 -22.43 0.10
CA GLY A 157 -14.52 -22.62 1.36
C GLY A 157 -14.57 -21.39 2.28
N LEU A 158 -14.31 -20.17 1.78
CA LEU A 158 -14.48 -18.95 2.58
C LEU A 158 -15.98 -18.71 2.89
N LYS A 159 -16.31 -18.54 4.17
CA LYS A 159 -17.71 -18.41 4.65
C LYS A 159 -18.13 -16.97 4.99
N VAL A 160 -17.17 -16.08 5.21
CA VAL A 160 -17.38 -14.70 5.69
C VAL A 160 -16.61 -13.70 4.84
N ASP A 161 -17.09 -12.45 4.82
CA ASP A 161 -16.30 -11.36 4.25
C ASP A 161 -15.05 -11.15 5.11
N ILE A 162 -13.96 -10.76 4.47
CA ILE A 162 -12.67 -10.59 5.14
C ILE A 162 -12.12 -9.20 4.87
N GLN A 163 -11.33 -8.66 5.79
CA GLN A 163 -10.51 -7.49 5.60
C GLN A 163 -9.04 -7.87 5.81
N ASN A 164 -8.19 -7.46 4.87
CA ASN A 164 -6.76 -7.68 5.03
C ASN A 164 -6.11 -6.54 5.83
N HIS A 165 -5.07 -6.89 6.57
CA HIS A 165 -4.21 -5.93 7.27
C HIS A 165 -2.76 -6.26 7.01
N ALA A 166 -1.97 -5.25 6.64
CA ALA A 166 -0.61 -5.43 6.17
C ALA A 166 0.40 -4.66 7.01
N THR A 167 1.55 -5.25 7.27
CA THR A 167 2.74 -4.56 7.78
C THR A 167 3.77 -4.42 6.66
N ILE A 168 4.50 -3.30 6.65
CA ILE A 168 5.45 -2.95 5.59
C ILE A 168 6.77 -2.52 6.23
N TYR A 169 7.87 -3.11 5.77
CA TYR A 169 9.22 -2.73 6.21
C TYR A 169 10.17 -2.54 5.04
N TYR A 170 11.15 -1.68 5.28
CA TYR A 170 12.23 -1.31 4.37
C TYR A 170 13.55 -1.81 4.94
N ASN A 171 14.39 -2.47 4.13
CA ASN A 171 15.76 -2.79 4.55
C ASN A 171 16.62 -1.52 4.64
N GLU A 172 17.88 -1.63 5.09
CA GLU A 172 18.80 -0.50 5.21
C GLU A 172 19.00 0.30 3.91
N ALA A 173 19.20 -0.38 2.77
CA ALA A 173 19.36 0.29 1.48
C ALA A 173 18.10 1.08 1.07
N ALA A 174 16.91 0.52 1.31
CA ALA A 174 15.66 1.21 1.06
C ALA A 174 15.42 2.36 2.06
N ALA A 175 15.76 2.16 3.32
CA ALA A 175 15.64 3.16 4.38
C ALA A 175 16.58 4.36 4.16
N TYR A 176 17.75 4.20 3.53
CA TYR A 176 18.58 5.33 3.11
C TYR A 176 17.83 6.28 2.15
N THR A 177 16.98 5.73 1.29
CA THR A 177 16.12 6.54 0.41
C THR A 177 15.08 7.30 1.23
N LEU A 178 14.49 6.65 2.24
CA LEU A 178 13.58 7.32 3.19
C LEU A 178 14.28 8.42 3.99
N HIS A 179 15.56 8.25 4.36
CA HIS A 179 16.35 9.33 4.95
C HIS A 179 16.39 10.55 4.03
N ASN A 180 16.68 10.37 2.74
CA ASN A 180 16.75 11.47 1.78
C ASN A 180 15.41 12.19 1.63
N VAL A 181 14.30 11.44 1.60
CA VAL A 181 12.94 12.02 1.54
C VAL A 181 12.63 12.81 2.80
N TRP A 182 12.95 12.26 3.97
CA TRP A 182 12.55 12.81 5.27
C TRP A 182 13.68 13.57 5.99
N LYS A 183 14.71 14.02 5.27
CA LYS A 183 15.89 14.70 5.83
C LYS A 183 15.58 16.00 6.58
N ASN A 184 14.45 16.63 6.27
CA ASN A 184 13.99 17.87 6.90
C ASN A 184 12.95 17.62 8.01
N CYS A 185 13.04 16.46 8.67
CA CYS A 185 12.13 16.09 9.76
C CYS A 185 12.81 16.28 11.12
N ASP A 186 12.11 16.97 12.02
CA ASP A 186 12.52 17.24 13.39
C ASP A 186 11.41 16.80 14.34
N GLU A 187 11.73 15.80 15.16
CA GLU A 187 10.81 15.19 16.11
C GLU A 187 10.37 16.18 17.19
N LYS A 188 11.26 17.08 17.65
CA LYS A 188 10.95 18.03 18.73
C LYS A 188 9.91 19.04 18.27
N THR A 189 10.03 19.53 17.03
CA THR A 189 9.11 20.51 16.46
C THR A 189 7.94 19.87 15.72
N LYS A 190 7.98 18.54 15.49
CA LYS A 190 7.04 17.78 14.64
C LYS A 190 6.95 18.30 13.20
N LYS A 191 7.89 19.15 12.77
CA LYS A 191 7.98 19.61 11.39
C LYS A 191 8.65 18.52 10.57
N CYS A 192 8.02 18.10 9.49
CA CYS A 192 8.54 17.03 8.64
C CYS A 192 8.12 17.26 7.19
N ILE A 193 8.89 18.08 6.48
CA ILE A 193 8.60 18.44 5.10
C ILE A 193 9.35 17.46 4.18
N PRO A 194 8.66 16.72 3.30
CA PRO A 194 9.32 15.81 2.37
C PRO A 194 10.20 16.57 1.36
N SER A 195 11.35 16.00 1.05
CA SER A 195 12.21 16.39 -0.08
C SER A 195 12.04 15.36 -1.18
N ILE A 196 11.48 15.75 -2.33
CA ILE A 196 11.23 14.81 -3.44
C ILE A 196 11.52 15.43 -4.82
N SER A 197 12.02 16.65 -4.86
CA SER A 197 12.21 17.40 -6.11
C SER A 197 13.52 17.12 -6.82
N ASN A 198 14.43 16.34 -6.23
CA ASN A 198 15.75 16.03 -6.76
C ASN A 198 16.09 14.54 -6.58
N ASN A 199 15.21 13.67 -7.07
CA ASN A 199 15.36 12.21 -7.06
C ASN A 199 15.49 11.56 -5.67
N GLU A 200 15.16 12.25 -4.58
CA GLU A 200 15.23 11.67 -3.23
C GLU A 200 14.32 10.46 -3.04
N ALA A 201 13.24 10.34 -3.82
CA ALA A 201 12.33 9.20 -3.83
C ALA A 201 12.84 7.98 -4.64
N GLN A 202 14.02 8.06 -5.26
CA GLN A 202 14.58 6.97 -6.08
C GLN A 202 15.37 5.99 -5.22
N PHE A 203 14.89 4.75 -5.12
CA PHE A 203 15.51 3.71 -4.32
C PHE A 203 16.83 3.24 -4.93
N LYS A 204 17.81 2.98 -4.07
CA LYS A 204 19.11 2.45 -4.47
C LYS A 204 19.02 0.94 -4.75
N GLU A 205 19.96 0.44 -5.56
CA GLU A 205 20.11 -0.99 -5.83
C GLU A 205 20.20 -1.81 -4.55
N GLY A 206 19.58 -2.99 -4.55
CA GLY A 206 19.50 -3.84 -3.36
C GLY A 206 18.53 -3.34 -2.28
N ALA A 207 17.77 -2.27 -2.54
CA ALA A 207 16.61 -1.93 -1.75
C ALA A 207 15.62 -3.09 -1.75
N ILE A 208 15.15 -3.46 -0.56
CA ILE A 208 14.11 -4.46 -0.35
C ILE A 208 12.98 -3.82 0.45
N VAL A 209 11.77 -3.96 -0.08
CA VAL A 209 10.52 -3.68 0.63
C VAL A 209 9.80 -5.00 0.85
N ILE A 210 9.43 -5.29 2.09
CA ILE A 210 8.59 -6.44 2.41
C ILE A 210 7.19 -5.97 2.79
N LYS A 211 6.19 -6.76 2.40
CA LYS A 211 4.80 -6.59 2.84
C LYS A 211 4.29 -7.94 3.31
N ALA A 212 3.85 -8.02 4.56
CA ALA A 212 3.23 -9.23 5.08
C ALA A 212 1.80 -8.91 5.48
N ALA A 213 0.83 -9.70 5.03
CA ALA A 213 -0.57 -9.43 5.32
C ALA A 213 -1.34 -10.68 5.77
N GLY A 214 -2.27 -10.43 6.69
CA GLY A 214 -3.22 -11.41 7.17
C GLY A 214 -4.65 -10.92 7.06
N VAL A 215 -5.59 -11.84 7.22
CA VAL A 215 -7.04 -11.60 7.16
C VAL A 215 -7.70 -12.06 8.44
N ASN A 216 -8.86 -11.48 8.77
CA ASN A 216 -9.60 -11.77 10.01
C ASN A 216 -10.42 -13.08 9.98
N ALA A 217 -10.26 -13.93 8.96
CA ALA A 217 -10.94 -15.23 8.92
C ALA A 217 -10.25 -16.25 9.82
N SER A 218 -11.03 -16.99 10.61
CA SER A 218 -10.53 -18.15 11.32
C SER A 218 -10.33 -19.36 10.39
N PRO A 219 -9.58 -20.40 10.80
CA PRO A 219 -9.51 -21.65 10.04
C PRO A 219 -10.88 -22.32 9.81
N GLU A 220 -11.83 -22.16 10.73
CA GLU A 220 -13.20 -22.68 10.58
C GLU A 220 -14.00 -21.92 9.51
N GLU A 221 -13.75 -20.62 9.38
CA GLU A 221 -14.34 -19.73 8.37
C GLU A 221 -13.67 -19.84 7.00
N TRP A 222 -12.37 -20.17 6.97
CA TRP A 222 -11.60 -20.42 5.76
C TRP A 222 -10.51 -21.49 5.97
N PRO A 223 -10.79 -22.76 5.66
CA PRO A 223 -9.90 -23.89 5.95
C PRO A 223 -8.51 -23.81 5.31
N VAL A 224 -8.33 -23.03 4.24
CA VAL A 224 -7.00 -22.85 3.61
C VAL A 224 -5.98 -22.20 4.55
N LEU A 225 -6.44 -21.53 5.61
CA LEU A 225 -5.60 -20.84 6.60
C LEU A 225 -5.33 -21.71 7.85
N GLU A 226 -5.70 -22.99 7.83
CA GLU A 226 -5.37 -23.91 8.90
C GLU A 226 -3.85 -24.00 9.11
N GLY A 227 -3.40 -23.79 10.35
CA GLY A 227 -1.98 -23.75 10.70
C GLY A 227 -1.24 -22.46 10.30
N ALA A 228 -1.91 -21.49 9.69
CA ALA A 228 -1.31 -20.20 9.35
C ALA A 228 -0.93 -19.42 10.62
N ALA A 229 0.13 -18.61 10.50
CA ALA A 229 0.61 -17.77 11.59
C ALA A 229 -0.51 -16.83 12.07
N LYS A 230 -0.66 -16.72 13.39
CA LYS A 230 -1.68 -15.90 14.04
C LYS A 230 -1.08 -14.57 14.48
N TRP A 231 -1.68 -13.48 14.06
CA TRP A 231 -1.40 -12.14 14.58
C TRP A 231 -2.59 -11.61 15.37
N GLN A 232 -2.33 -10.59 16.17
CA GLN A 232 -3.36 -9.85 16.88
C GLN A 232 -3.19 -8.36 16.56
N ILE A 233 -4.28 -7.68 16.25
CA ILE A 233 -4.29 -6.23 15.97
C ILE A 233 -5.37 -5.56 16.81
N PHE A 234 -5.25 -4.25 17.05
CA PHE A 234 -6.29 -3.50 17.76
C PHE A 234 -7.01 -2.54 16.81
N ARG A 235 -8.23 -2.93 16.39
CA ARG A 235 -9.00 -2.20 15.37
C ARG A 235 -10.50 -2.26 15.63
N LYS A 236 -11.22 -1.32 15.02
CA LYS A 236 -12.68 -1.41 14.87
C LYS A 236 -12.98 -2.52 13.84
N PRO A 237 -13.91 -3.44 14.13
CA PRO A 237 -14.40 -4.40 13.14
C PRO A 237 -14.98 -3.69 11.91
N PHE A 238 -14.61 -4.13 10.70
CA PHE A 238 -15.10 -3.50 9.46
C PHE A 238 -16.61 -3.66 9.25
N ASN A 239 -17.21 -4.68 9.87
CA ASN A 239 -18.62 -5.00 9.74
C ASN A 239 -19.51 -4.32 10.80
N ASP A 240 -18.93 -3.51 11.70
CA ASP A 240 -19.68 -2.74 12.69
C ASP A 240 -19.06 -1.35 12.87
N LYS A 241 -19.70 -0.34 12.26
CA LYS A 241 -19.24 1.06 12.32
C LYS A 241 -19.36 1.68 13.71
N ASN A 242 -20.21 1.14 14.58
CA ASN A 242 -20.44 1.65 15.93
C ASN A 242 -19.58 0.92 16.97
N ALA A 243 -18.91 -0.17 16.57
CA ALA A 243 -18.05 -0.92 17.46
C ALA A 243 -16.86 -0.08 17.95
N LYS A 244 -16.54 -0.27 19.24
CA LYS A 244 -15.27 0.17 19.79
C LYS A 244 -14.13 -0.71 19.25
N PRO A 245 -12.90 -0.19 19.16
CA PRO A 245 -11.75 -1.01 18.85
C PRO A 245 -11.63 -2.20 19.79
N LYS A 246 -11.28 -3.36 19.23
CA LYS A 246 -11.05 -4.59 19.97
C LYS A 246 -9.84 -5.33 19.40
N VAL A 247 -9.35 -6.31 20.15
CA VAL A 247 -8.33 -7.21 19.62
C VAL A 247 -8.99 -8.12 18.58
N ILE A 248 -8.42 -8.14 17.37
CA ILE A 248 -8.86 -8.97 16.26
C ILE A 248 -7.71 -9.90 15.91
N ASP A 249 -8.01 -11.19 15.79
CA ASP A 249 -7.06 -12.18 15.34
C ASP A 249 -6.98 -12.18 13.81
N LEU A 250 -5.76 -12.28 13.28
CA LEU A 250 -5.51 -12.41 11.85
C LEU A 250 -4.76 -13.69 11.54
N ARG A 251 -4.94 -14.21 10.34
CA ARG A 251 -4.16 -15.32 9.76
C ARG A 251 -3.36 -14.82 8.56
N VAL A 252 -2.03 -14.96 8.64
CA VAL A 252 -1.12 -14.50 7.58
C VAL A 252 -1.24 -15.41 6.37
N GLY A 253 -1.54 -14.83 5.20
CA GLY A 253 -1.75 -15.61 3.96
C GLY A 253 -0.88 -15.16 2.78
N ILE A 254 -0.22 -14.01 2.88
CA ILE A 254 0.62 -13.44 1.82
C ILE A 254 1.86 -12.75 2.40
N PHE A 255 2.98 -12.89 1.68
CA PHE A 255 4.22 -12.17 1.95
C PHE A 255 4.89 -11.72 0.63
N ASP A 256 4.99 -10.43 0.39
CA ASP A 256 5.67 -9.87 -0.77
C ASP A 256 7.11 -9.48 -0.43
N ILE A 257 7.99 -9.68 -1.42
CA ILE A 257 9.39 -9.24 -1.44
C ILE A 257 9.57 -8.44 -2.73
N ILE A 258 9.74 -7.12 -2.60
CA ILE A 258 9.89 -6.22 -3.74
C ILE A 258 11.31 -5.67 -3.71
N VAL A 259 12.06 -5.88 -4.79
CA VAL A 259 13.50 -5.63 -4.81
C VAL A 259 13.91 -4.74 -5.97
N LYS A 260 14.71 -3.72 -5.69
CA LYS A 260 15.40 -2.92 -6.69
C LYS A 260 16.58 -3.74 -7.22
N ASP A 261 16.43 -4.26 -8.43
CA ASP A 261 17.43 -5.08 -9.10
C ASP A 261 17.41 -4.83 -10.61
N SER A 262 18.29 -3.93 -11.07
CA SER A 262 18.41 -3.60 -12.49
C SER A 262 19.04 -4.69 -13.36
N ILE A 263 19.70 -5.69 -12.78
CA ILE A 263 20.17 -6.86 -13.53
C ILE A 263 18.98 -7.76 -13.83
N ALA A 264 18.20 -8.09 -12.79
CA ALA A 264 17.00 -8.93 -12.93
C ALA A 264 15.94 -8.26 -13.82
N SER A 265 15.74 -6.96 -13.65
CA SER A 265 14.76 -6.16 -14.39
C SER A 265 15.37 -4.91 -15.03
N PRO A 266 15.99 -5.02 -16.22
CA PRO A 266 16.66 -3.89 -16.86
C PRO A 266 15.73 -2.73 -17.26
N LYS A 267 14.45 -3.01 -17.54
CA LYS A 267 13.50 -1.98 -18.00
C LYS A 267 12.88 -1.22 -16.84
N THR A 268 12.42 -1.92 -15.79
CA THR A 268 11.69 -1.31 -14.68
C THR A 268 12.59 -1.01 -13.49
N GLY A 269 13.70 -1.76 -13.34
CA GLY A 269 14.57 -1.72 -12.18
C GLY A 269 14.03 -2.48 -10.97
N TRP A 270 12.83 -3.07 -11.07
CA TRP A 270 12.15 -3.72 -9.94
C TRP A 270 11.67 -5.12 -10.27
N VAL A 271 11.79 -6.00 -9.29
CA VAL A 271 11.15 -7.33 -9.28
C VAL A 271 10.14 -7.38 -8.14
N PHE A 272 8.90 -7.69 -8.47
CA PHE A 272 7.81 -7.93 -7.53
C PHE A 272 7.68 -9.43 -7.34
N THR A 273 7.85 -9.91 -6.11
CA THR A 273 7.71 -11.33 -5.76
C THR A 273 6.66 -11.48 -4.68
N THR A 274 5.83 -12.52 -4.81
CA THR A 274 4.82 -12.87 -3.81
C THR A 274 4.99 -14.32 -3.36
N LEU A 275 4.97 -14.53 -2.05
CA LEU A 275 4.79 -15.81 -1.39
C LEU A 275 3.35 -15.90 -0.85
N VAL A 276 2.79 -17.10 -0.85
CA VAL A 276 1.46 -17.39 -0.33
C VAL A 276 1.49 -18.59 0.59
N TYR A 277 0.61 -18.60 1.58
CA TYR A 277 0.50 -19.69 2.53
C TYR A 277 -0.10 -20.94 1.86
N ASP A 278 0.58 -22.07 2.00
CA ASP A 278 0.05 -23.37 1.61
C ASP A 278 -0.02 -24.28 2.84
N LYS A 279 -1.24 -24.60 3.28
CA LYS A 279 -1.46 -25.46 4.45
C LYS A 279 -0.85 -26.86 4.27
N ASP A 280 -0.74 -27.34 3.04
CA ASP A 280 -0.28 -28.69 2.70
C ASP A 280 1.25 -28.76 2.52
N ALA A 281 1.93 -27.60 2.47
CA ALA A 281 3.38 -27.53 2.49
C ALA A 281 3.95 -27.97 3.86
N LYS A 282 5.21 -28.44 3.87
CA LYS A 282 5.89 -28.95 5.08
C LYS A 282 6.52 -27.82 5.90
N GLY A 283 6.65 -28.06 7.20
CA GLY A 283 7.35 -27.16 8.14
C GLY A 283 6.40 -26.22 8.90
N ASN A 284 6.98 -25.17 9.50
CA ASN A 284 6.19 -24.15 10.23
C ASN A 284 5.53 -23.17 9.25
N ALA A 285 4.69 -22.26 9.77
CA ALA A 285 3.93 -21.32 8.94
C ALA A 285 4.78 -20.44 7.99
N TRP A 286 6.06 -20.18 8.31
CA TRP A 286 6.98 -19.47 7.40
C TRP A 286 7.50 -20.40 6.29
N ASP A 287 7.82 -21.65 6.61
CA ASP A 287 8.24 -22.64 5.62
C ASP A 287 7.11 -22.87 4.59
N LYS A 288 5.87 -22.86 5.06
CA LYS A 288 4.61 -22.94 4.28
C LYS A 288 4.29 -21.72 3.42
N MET A 289 5.04 -20.60 3.52
CA MET A 289 4.92 -19.48 2.58
C MET A 289 5.64 -19.82 1.27
N ILE A 290 4.98 -20.49 0.35
CA ILE A 290 5.58 -20.93 -0.92
C ILE A 290 5.48 -19.85 -2.00
N PRO A 291 6.30 -19.87 -3.06
CA PRO A 291 6.19 -18.90 -4.16
C PRO A 291 4.80 -18.95 -4.82
N LEU A 292 4.14 -17.80 -4.94
CA LEU A 292 3.06 -17.60 -5.92
C LEU A 292 3.66 -17.24 -7.26
N GLY A 293 4.60 -16.30 -7.30
CA GLY A 293 5.20 -15.85 -8.54
C GLY A 293 6.12 -14.65 -8.41
N ALA A 294 6.69 -14.25 -9.54
CA ALA A 294 7.47 -13.03 -9.70
C ALA A 294 7.09 -12.32 -10.99
N MET A 295 7.20 -11.00 -10.99
CA MET A 295 6.99 -10.13 -12.14
C MET A 295 8.08 -9.07 -12.18
N TRP A 296 8.67 -8.87 -13.36
CA TRP A 296 9.72 -7.89 -13.61
C TRP A 296 9.41 -6.99 -14.82
N GLY A 297 8.20 -7.12 -15.36
CA GLY A 297 7.68 -6.30 -16.45
C GLY A 297 6.20 -6.54 -16.65
N ASN A 298 5.55 -5.69 -17.43
CA ASN A 298 4.14 -5.71 -17.77
C ASN A 298 3.87 -6.35 -19.14
N ASP A 299 4.89 -6.81 -19.88
CA ASP A 299 4.72 -7.40 -21.21
C ASP A 299 3.93 -6.50 -22.20
N PRO A 300 4.37 -5.24 -22.47
CA PRO A 300 3.59 -4.26 -23.23
C PRO A 300 3.30 -4.67 -24.69
N ALA A 301 4.07 -5.63 -25.23
CA ALA A 301 3.85 -6.16 -26.57
C ALA A 301 2.69 -7.17 -26.64
N ILE A 302 2.20 -7.66 -25.49
CA ILE A 302 1.14 -8.68 -25.41
C ILE A 302 -0.18 -8.02 -25.01
N ASN A 303 -1.13 -8.01 -25.94
CA ASN A 303 -2.49 -7.58 -25.68
C ASN A 303 -3.32 -8.78 -25.19
N SER A 304 -3.40 -8.96 -23.87
CA SER A 304 -4.04 -10.15 -23.27
C SER A 304 -5.55 -10.27 -23.52
N GLU A 305 -6.21 -9.20 -23.98
CA GLU A 305 -7.62 -9.26 -24.40
C GLU A 305 -7.73 -9.88 -25.80
N LYS A 306 -6.87 -9.46 -26.72
CA LYS A 306 -6.86 -9.94 -28.11
C LYS A 306 -6.16 -11.28 -28.27
N GLU A 307 -5.19 -11.56 -27.39
CA GLU A 307 -4.34 -12.74 -27.42
C GLU A 307 -4.29 -13.42 -26.04
N PRO A 308 -5.42 -13.93 -25.53
CA PRO A 308 -5.52 -14.46 -24.17
C PRO A 308 -4.64 -15.70 -23.90
N LEU A 309 -4.15 -16.36 -24.95
CA LEU A 309 -3.27 -17.54 -24.87
C LEU A 309 -1.80 -17.17 -25.05
N SER A 310 -1.46 -15.94 -25.43
CA SER A 310 -0.07 -15.51 -25.60
C SER A 310 0.65 -15.58 -24.24
N PRO A 311 1.79 -16.30 -24.14
CA PRO A 311 2.48 -16.43 -22.87
C PRO A 311 3.14 -15.11 -22.48
N LEU A 312 2.83 -14.60 -21.30
CA LEU A 312 3.60 -13.51 -20.68
C LEU A 312 5.06 -13.95 -20.52
N ILE A 313 6.04 -13.10 -20.83
CA ILE A 313 7.47 -13.42 -20.74
C ILE A 313 8.14 -12.78 -19.52
N GLU A 314 7.59 -11.68 -19.01
CA GLU A 314 8.08 -10.93 -17.84
C GLU A 314 7.30 -11.24 -16.54
N THR A 315 6.49 -12.30 -16.57
CA THR A 315 5.74 -12.83 -15.44
C THR A 315 5.94 -14.34 -15.30
N TYR A 316 6.26 -14.78 -14.09
CA TYR A 316 6.26 -16.19 -13.67
C TYR A 316 5.20 -16.41 -12.60
N ILE A 317 4.30 -17.38 -12.83
CA ILE A 317 3.38 -17.91 -11.82
C ILE A 317 3.78 -19.35 -11.53
N ASN A 318 3.92 -19.69 -10.25
CA ASN A 318 4.25 -21.03 -9.82
C ASN A 318 3.06 -21.98 -10.09
N PRO A 319 3.22 -23.01 -10.94
CA PRO A 319 2.16 -23.96 -11.24
C PRO A 319 1.75 -24.81 -10.02
N LEU A 320 2.58 -24.85 -8.97
CA LEU A 320 2.31 -25.55 -7.72
C LEU A 320 1.72 -24.63 -6.63
N ALA A 321 1.41 -23.38 -6.94
CA ALA A 321 0.75 -22.49 -5.98
C ALA A 321 -0.68 -23.01 -5.65
N PRO A 322 -1.15 -22.88 -4.40
CA PRO A 322 -2.47 -23.36 -4.01
C PRO A 322 -3.56 -22.60 -4.80
N ALA A 323 -4.58 -23.31 -5.28
CA ALA A 323 -5.56 -22.75 -6.23
C ALA A 323 -6.28 -21.48 -5.75
N TYR A 324 -6.47 -21.30 -4.43
CA TYR A 324 -7.07 -20.07 -3.90
C TYR A 324 -6.21 -18.84 -4.21
N SER A 325 -4.88 -19.00 -4.25
CA SER A 325 -3.95 -17.88 -4.41
C SER A 325 -3.95 -17.27 -5.81
N THR A 326 -4.51 -17.94 -6.81
CA THR A 326 -4.50 -17.49 -8.21
C THR A 326 -5.82 -16.84 -8.65
N VAL A 327 -6.83 -16.82 -7.77
CA VAL A 327 -8.17 -16.30 -8.08
C VAL A 327 -8.12 -14.82 -8.51
N THR A 328 -7.28 -14.04 -7.85
CA THR A 328 -7.15 -12.58 -8.06
C THR A 328 -5.92 -12.21 -8.89
N LEU A 329 -5.34 -13.14 -9.67
CA LEU A 329 -4.33 -12.76 -10.66
C LEU A 329 -4.89 -11.66 -11.59
N GLY A 330 -3.99 -10.78 -12.01
CA GLY A 330 -4.29 -9.56 -12.72
C GLY A 330 -4.68 -9.75 -14.19
N TYR A 331 -4.75 -8.63 -14.91
CA TYR A 331 -5.00 -8.59 -16.35
C TYR A 331 -4.03 -9.51 -17.09
N GLY A 332 -4.54 -10.44 -17.90
CA GLY A 332 -3.73 -11.45 -18.60
C GLY A 332 -3.04 -12.48 -17.69
N ASN A 333 -3.53 -12.69 -16.47
CA ASN A 333 -2.91 -13.55 -15.44
C ASN A 333 -1.56 -13.03 -14.90
N ARG A 334 -1.31 -11.72 -15.05
CA ARG A 334 -0.18 -11.02 -14.42
C ARG A 334 -0.19 -11.19 -12.89
N LEU A 335 0.98 -11.16 -12.26
CA LEU A 335 1.09 -11.37 -10.81
C LEU A 335 0.26 -10.34 -10.02
N SER A 336 -0.52 -10.83 -9.07
CA SER A 336 -1.19 -10.09 -8.02
C SER A 336 -1.41 -11.02 -6.83
N GLY A 337 -1.25 -10.52 -5.60
CA GLY A 337 -1.52 -11.30 -4.41
C GLY A 337 -3.00 -11.63 -4.21
N PRO A 338 -3.33 -12.70 -3.45
CA PRO A 338 -4.71 -13.05 -3.11
C PRO A 338 -5.44 -11.95 -2.33
N PHE A 339 -4.71 -11.15 -1.54
CA PHE A 339 -5.31 -10.07 -0.76
C PHE A 339 -5.13 -8.69 -1.40
N ASP A 340 -4.65 -8.64 -2.64
CA ASP A 340 -4.45 -7.42 -3.40
C ASP A 340 -5.65 -7.11 -4.30
N ILE A 341 -5.62 -5.92 -4.91
CA ILE A 341 -6.79 -5.24 -5.45
C ILE A 341 -6.92 -5.38 -6.98
N ALA A 342 -6.29 -6.38 -7.62
CA ALA A 342 -6.16 -6.41 -9.09
C ALA A 342 -7.46 -6.69 -9.86
N VAL A 343 -8.48 -7.23 -9.19
CA VAL A 343 -9.79 -7.52 -9.78
C VAL A 343 -10.81 -6.51 -9.28
N LYS A 344 -11.55 -5.90 -10.20
CA LYS A 344 -12.64 -4.99 -9.91
C LYS A 344 -13.98 -5.66 -10.13
N TYR A 345 -14.93 -5.35 -9.26
CA TYR A 345 -16.28 -5.88 -9.32
C TYR A 345 -17.26 -4.75 -9.56
N ASN A 346 -18.34 -5.03 -10.28
CA ASN A 346 -19.41 -4.07 -10.60
C ASN A 346 -18.87 -2.78 -11.23
N VAL A 347 -18.19 -2.92 -12.37
CA VAL A 347 -17.70 -1.79 -13.17
C VAL A 347 -18.54 -1.61 -14.43
N GLU A 348 -18.35 -0.51 -15.15
CA GLU A 348 -18.95 -0.27 -16.44
C GLU A 348 -17.88 -0.19 -17.53
N ILE A 349 -18.15 -0.80 -18.69
CA ILE A 349 -17.34 -0.70 -19.90
C ILE A 349 -18.29 -0.38 -21.04
N ASP A 350 -18.11 0.77 -21.68
CA ASP A 350 -18.88 1.19 -22.87
C ASP A 350 -20.40 1.04 -22.70
N GLY A 351 -20.92 1.53 -21.56
CA GLY A 351 -22.35 1.49 -21.22
C GLY A 351 -22.86 0.14 -20.67
N LYS A 352 -21.98 -0.87 -20.51
CA LYS A 352 -22.35 -2.21 -20.05
C LYS A 352 -21.76 -2.53 -18.69
N LYS A 353 -22.61 -3.02 -17.79
CA LYS A 353 -22.18 -3.52 -16.48
C LYS A 353 -21.37 -4.81 -16.61
N VAL A 354 -20.19 -4.82 -16.01
CA VAL A 354 -19.29 -5.97 -15.91
C VAL A 354 -19.17 -6.35 -14.45
N LYS A 355 -19.56 -7.59 -14.14
CA LYS A 355 -19.59 -8.10 -12.76
C LYS A 355 -18.18 -8.22 -12.16
N GLU A 356 -17.22 -8.65 -12.96
CA GLU A 356 -15.85 -8.92 -12.56
C GLU A 356 -14.90 -8.60 -13.73
N LEU A 357 -13.84 -7.84 -13.45
CA LEU A 357 -12.86 -7.41 -14.43
C LEU A 357 -11.45 -7.45 -13.84
N ARG A 358 -10.54 -8.17 -14.48
CA ARG A 358 -9.11 -8.17 -14.11
C ARG A 358 -8.46 -6.93 -14.66
N SER A 359 -8.27 -5.93 -13.81
CA SER A 359 -7.99 -4.55 -14.22
C SER A 359 -6.59 -4.06 -13.90
N SER A 360 -5.82 -4.78 -13.09
CA SER A 360 -4.47 -4.37 -12.69
C SER A 360 -3.56 -5.57 -12.47
N SER A 361 -2.39 -5.33 -11.89
CA SER A 361 -1.34 -6.27 -11.49
C SER A 361 -0.44 -5.55 -10.47
N CYS A 362 0.47 -6.26 -9.79
CA CYS A 362 1.42 -5.62 -8.87
C CYS A 362 2.16 -4.45 -9.54
N LEU A 363 2.79 -4.70 -10.70
CA LEU A 363 3.62 -3.70 -11.36
C LEU A 363 2.78 -2.57 -12.00
N SER A 364 1.65 -2.87 -12.64
CA SER A 364 0.78 -1.83 -13.24
C SER A 364 0.13 -0.93 -12.19
N CYS A 365 -0.20 -1.47 -11.00
CA CYS A 365 -0.72 -0.69 -9.88
C CYS A 365 0.38 0.21 -9.30
N HIS A 366 1.55 -0.35 -9.02
CA HIS A 366 2.66 0.41 -8.43
C HIS A 366 3.28 1.42 -9.40
N GLY A 367 3.20 1.18 -10.71
CA GLY A 367 3.71 2.08 -11.75
C GLY A 367 3.00 3.44 -11.79
N THR A 368 1.80 3.53 -11.20
CA THR A 368 1.04 4.79 -11.12
C THR A 368 1.54 5.72 -10.02
N SER A 369 2.49 5.28 -9.19
CA SER A 369 2.96 6.06 -8.05
C SER A 369 3.87 7.21 -8.49
N VAL A 370 3.28 8.41 -8.50
CA VAL A 370 3.88 9.64 -9.03
C VAL A 370 3.51 10.84 -8.17
N TYR A 371 4.24 11.94 -8.28
CA TYR A 371 3.92 13.19 -7.59
C TYR A 371 4.38 14.44 -8.37
N PRO A 372 3.57 15.52 -8.45
CA PRO A 372 2.12 15.49 -8.39
C PRO A 372 1.61 14.73 -9.62
N GLY A 373 0.58 13.90 -9.47
CA GLY A 373 0.04 13.14 -10.61
C GLY A 373 -1.35 13.60 -11.04
N ASP A 374 -1.66 13.35 -12.32
CA ASP A 374 -3.02 13.39 -12.88
C ASP A 374 -3.58 11.97 -13.11
N LEU A 375 -2.69 10.96 -13.23
CA LEU A 375 -2.97 9.56 -13.55
C LEU A 375 -2.62 8.62 -12.38
N THR A 376 -2.80 9.08 -11.13
CA THR A 376 -2.39 8.31 -9.93
C THR A 376 -3.27 7.09 -9.66
N PHE A 377 -4.30 6.84 -10.45
CA PHE A 377 -5.30 5.81 -10.17
C PHE A 377 -4.77 4.42 -10.51
N PHE A 378 -4.87 3.48 -9.55
CA PHE A 378 -4.32 2.12 -9.64
C PHE A 378 -4.87 1.25 -10.79
N TYR A 379 -5.85 1.79 -11.53
CA TYR A 379 -6.62 1.08 -12.54
C TYR A 379 -6.80 1.92 -13.81
N PRO A 380 -7.03 1.29 -14.96
CA PRO A 380 -7.42 1.97 -16.20
C PRO A 380 -8.89 2.44 -16.17
N ALA A 381 -9.19 3.42 -15.31
CA ALA A 381 -10.51 4.05 -15.26
C ALA A 381 -10.54 5.37 -16.04
N LYS A 382 -11.64 5.61 -16.77
CA LYS A 382 -11.92 6.87 -17.47
C LYS A 382 -12.29 7.95 -16.46
N ASP A 383 -13.24 7.63 -15.58
CA ASP A 383 -13.66 8.49 -14.47
C ASP A 383 -13.77 7.67 -13.18
N PRO A 384 -12.75 7.75 -12.29
CA PRO A 384 -12.80 7.07 -11.00
C PRO A 384 -13.80 7.71 -10.03
N ASN A 385 -14.49 8.80 -10.42
CA ASN A 385 -15.50 9.50 -9.63
C ASN A 385 -16.95 9.13 -10.03
N GLN A 386 -17.17 7.98 -10.65
CA GLN A 386 -18.52 7.47 -10.94
C GLN A 386 -18.74 6.14 -10.21
N ASN A 387 -19.98 5.82 -9.83
CA ASN A 387 -20.35 4.51 -9.29
C ASN A 387 -21.49 3.92 -10.14
N PRO A 388 -21.30 2.78 -10.82
CA PRO A 388 -20.07 1.99 -10.92
C PRO A 388 -18.93 2.75 -11.62
N TRP A 389 -17.67 2.33 -11.43
CA TRP A 389 -16.52 2.94 -12.10
C TRP A 389 -16.60 2.72 -13.62
N GLU A 390 -16.41 3.79 -14.41
CA GLU A 390 -16.28 3.66 -15.87
C GLU A 390 -14.83 3.33 -16.23
N MET A 391 -14.62 2.13 -16.78
CA MET A 391 -13.32 1.60 -17.16
C MET A 391 -13.02 1.86 -18.63
N TYR A 392 -11.74 2.01 -19.00
CA TYR A 392 -11.33 1.87 -20.40
C TYR A 392 -11.63 0.46 -20.90
N THR A 393 -11.88 0.30 -22.19
CA THR A 393 -12.09 -1.02 -22.80
C THR A 393 -10.82 -1.87 -22.67
N PRO A 394 -10.87 -3.09 -22.11
CA PRO A 394 -9.72 -3.97 -22.00
C PRO A 394 -8.99 -4.15 -23.33
N GLY A 395 -7.66 -4.05 -23.30
CA GLY A 395 -6.83 -4.16 -24.50
C GLY A 395 -6.89 -2.95 -25.45
N SER A 396 -7.61 -1.87 -25.11
CA SER A 396 -7.50 -0.60 -25.84
C SER A 396 -6.12 0.04 -25.64
N LYS A 397 -5.82 1.09 -26.42
CA LYS A 397 -4.58 1.86 -26.25
C LYS A 397 -4.52 2.48 -24.85
N GLU A 398 -5.62 3.08 -24.41
CA GLU A 398 -5.76 3.75 -23.12
C GLU A 398 -5.62 2.75 -21.96
N TRP A 399 -6.24 1.57 -22.07
CA TRP A 399 -6.06 0.51 -21.08
C TRP A 399 -4.60 0.09 -20.94
N ASN A 400 -3.94 -0.12 -22.08
CA ASN A 400 -2.56 -0.59 -22.13
C ASN A 400 -1.53 0.44 -21.64
N GLU A 401 -1.91 1.70 -21.41
CA GLU A 401 -1.02 2.68 -20.76
C GLU A 401 -0.63 2.28 -19.32
N TRP A 402 -1.46 1.49 -18.63
CA TRP A 402 -1.12 0.92 -17.31
C TRP A 402 -0.15 -0.26 -17.40
N PHE A 403 -0.04 -0.90 -18.56
CA PHE A 403 0.74 -2.11 -18.76
C PHE A 403 2.01 -1.86 -19.57
N GLN A 404 2.72 -0.78 -19.22
CA GLN A 404 4.01 -0.44 -19.83
C GLN A 404 5.19 -0.76 -18.89
N ASN A 405 6.34 -1.04 -19.48
CA ASN A 405 7.61 -1.12 -18.75
C ASN A 405 8.26 0.25 -18.70
N ARG A 406 8.00 0.98 -17.63
CA ARG A 406 8.64 2.27 -17.36
C ARG A 406 9.79 2.06 -16.41
N ASN A 407 10.88 2.82 -16.59
CA ASN A 407 11.90 2.87 -15.56
C ASN A 407 11.28 3.48 -14.28
N GLY A 408 11.75 3.09 -13.10
CA GLY A 408 11.35 3.69 -11.83
C GLY A 408 11.50 5.23 -11.74
N THR A 409 12.32 5.82 -12.61
CA THR A 409 12.47 7.28 -12.75
C THR A 409 11.44 7.92 -13.67
N THR A 410 10.64 7.14 -14.41
CA THR A 410 9.70 7.62 -15.42
C THR A 410 8.27 7.59 -14.89
N PRO A 411 7.63 8.75 -14.63
CA PRO A 411 6.28 8.78 -14.09
C PRO A 411 5.26 8.30 -15.11
N GLN A 412 4.26 7.52 -14.66
CA GLN A 412 3.03 7.26 -15.41
C GLN A 412 2.06 8.46 -15.31
N SER A 413 2.54 9.67 -15.61
CA SER A 413 1.67 10.84 -15.71
C SER A 413 2.23 11.78 -16.75
N ASN A 414 1.34 12.29 -17.61
CA ASN A 414 1.68 13.28 -18.64
C ASN A 414 1.76 14.70 -18.06
N LYS A 415 1.57 14.86 -16.75
CA LYS A 415 1.63 16.16 -16.08
C LYS A 415 3.06 16.69 -16.11
N LYS A 416 3.23 17.93 -16.56
CA LYS A 416 4.51 18.63 -16.49
C LYS A 416 4.98 18.71 -15.03
N GLY A 417 6.19 18.22 -14.77
CA GLY A 417 6.78 18.20 -13.43
C GLY A 417 6.35 17.03 -12.55
N ALA A 418 5.64 16.03 -13.08
CA ALA A 418 5.45 14.77 -12.36
C ALA A 418 6.81 14.09 -12.11
N ILE A 419 6.95 13.55 -10.90
CA ILE A 419 8.10 12.84 -10.37
C ILE A 419 7.64 11.42 -10.11
N ALA A 420 8.35 10.42 -10.63
CA ALA A 420 8.07 9.05 -10.28
C ALA A 420 8.47 8.79 -8.81
N LEU A 421 7.64 8.06 -8.08
CA LEU A 421 7.96 7.63 -6.71
C LEU A 421 8.55 6.23 -6.68
N ASP A 422 9.19 5.84 -7.78
CA ASP A 422 9.94 4.60 -7.94
C ASP A 422 9.16 3.38 -7.49
N TYR A 423 7.93 3.27 -8.02
CA TYR A 423 6.96 2.20 -7.71
C TYR A 423 6.48 2.13 -6.24
N SER A 424 6.78 3.13 -5.40
CA SER A 424 6.38 3.12 -3.99
C SER A 424 5.01 3.76 -3.76
N THR A 425 3.95 2.95 -3.87
CA THR A 425 2.57 3.35 -3.56
C THR A 425 2.36 3.70 -2.10
N PHE A 426 3.14 3.09 -1.20
CA PHE A 426 3.06 3.46 0.21
C PHE A 426 3.70 4.82 0.48
N LEU A 427 4.81 5.16 -0.20
CA LEU A 427 5.36 6.52 -0.16
C LEU A 427 4.36 7.55 -0.72
N GLU A 428 3.70 7.21 -1.83
CA GLU A 428 2.64 8.04 -2.41
C GLU A 428 1.52 8.34 -1.38
N ALA A 429 1.01 7.30 -0.70
CA ALA A 429 -0.05 7.44 0.29
C ALA A 429 0.36 8.34 1.49
N VAL A 430 1.58 8.22 2.00
CA VAL A 430 2.03 9.06 3.12
C VAL A 430 2.36 10.49 2.70
N LEU A 431 2.82 10.71 1.46
CA LEU A 431 2.95 12.04 0.89
C LEU A 431 1.56 12.69 0.71
N MET A 432 0.52 11.90 0.43
CA MET A 432 -0.86 12.40 0.44
C MET A 432 -1.35 12.70 1.87
N ASN A 433 -0.86 11.98 2.90
CA ASN A 433 -1.15 12.34 4.30
C ASN A 433 -0.53 13.71 4.61
N TYR A 434 0.75 13.92 4.27
CA TYR A 434 1.38 15.24 4.36
C TYR A 434 0.60 16.33 3.61
N ALA A 435 0.18 16.06 2.36
CA ALA A 435 -0.58 17.01 1.55
C ALA A 435 -1.87 17.50 2.23
N SER A 436 -2.52 16.66 3.03
CA SER A 436 -3.75 17.02 3.74
C SER A 436 -3.57 18.12 4.79
N THR A 437 -2.36 18.29 5.36
CA THR A 437 -2.07 19.32 6.37
C THR A 437 -1.92 20.72 5.77
N LEU A 438 -1.87 20.85 4.45
CA LEU A 438 -1.59 22.11 3.79
C LEU A 438 -2.87 22.96 3.65
N ASP A 439 -2.72 24.26 3.92
CA ASP A 439 -3.74 25.28 3.70
C ASP A 439 -3.74 25.69 2.22
N THR A 440 -4.92 25.69 1.59
CA THR A 440 -5.13 26.11 0.19
C THR A 440 -4.98 27.62 0.00
N ASN A 441 -5.07 28.41 1.07
CA ASN A 441 -5.20 29.87 1.02
C ASN A 441 -3.95 30.65 1.45
N LYS A 442 -2.88 29.99 1.94
CA LYS A 442 -1.79 30.69 2.66
C LYS A 442 -0.35 30.33 2.28
N ASN A 443 -0.06 29.51 1.28
CA ASN A 443 1.33 29.14 0.96
C ASN A 443 1.64 29.09 -0.54
N SER A 444 2.53 29.98 -1.01
CA SER A 444 3.06 29.98 -2.38
C SER A 444 4.06 28.84 -2.64
N ASN A 445 4.80 28.41 -1.62
CA ASN A 445 5.77 27.30 -1.71
C ASN A 445 5.13 25.89 -1.66
N SER A 446 3.82 25.77 -1.36
CA SER A 446 3.11 24.48 -1.18
C SER A 446 2.12 24.12 -2.30
N ASN A 447 2.07 24.93 -3.36
CA ASN A 447 1.10 24.79 -4.46
C ASN A 447 1.09 23.38 -5.09
N MET A 448 2.24 22.69 -5.06
CA MET A 448 2.42 21.34 -5.60
C MET A 448 1.64 20.25 -4.83
N PHE A 449 1.62 20.29 -3.50
CA PHE A 449 0.91 19.30 -2.65
C PHE A 449 -0.56 19.67 -2.40
N VAL A 450 -0.93 20.96 -2.47
CA VAL A 450 -2.33 21.41 -2.33
C VAL A 450 -3.25 20.77 -3.38
N LYS A 451 -2.77 20.53 -4.60
CA LYS A 451 -3.54 19.84 -5.65
C LYS A 451 -3.85 18.38 -5.30
N TRP A 452 -2.94 17.71 -4.61
CA TRP A 452 -3.11 16.32 -4.16
C TRP A 452 -4.12 16.17 -3.05
N LYS A 453 -4.22 17.16 -2.15
CA LYS A 453 -5.30 17.23 -1.18
C LYS A 453 -6.67 17.23 -1.87
N LYS A 454 -6.85 18.05 -2.91
CA LYS A 454 -8.09 18.09 -3.71
C LYS A 454 -8.37 16.75 -4.39
N TYR A 455 -7.36 16.14 -5.01
CA TYR A 455 -7.50 14.83 -5.64
C TYR A 455 -7.90 13.73 -4.65
N ARG A 456 -7.32 13.73 -3.45
CA ARG A 456 -7.67 12.76 -2.40
C ARG A 456 -9.08 12.94 -1.88
N GLN A 457 -9.61 14.17 -1.80
CA GLN A 457 -11.01 14.44 -1.47
C GLN A 457 -11.99 13.83 -2.49
N LEU A 458 -11.61 13.76 -3.77
CA LEU A 458 -12.47 13.24 -4.83
C LEU A 458 -12.51 11.69 -4.86
N ARG A 459 -11.42 11.04 -4.48
CA ARG A 459 -11.28 9.57 -4.54
C ARG A 459 -12.15 8.77 -3.55
N GLN A 460 -12.79 9.42 -2.58
CA GLN A 460 -13.37 8.74 -1.40
C GLN A 460 -14.87 8.52 -1.42
N ASN A 461 -15.55 8.85 -2.53
CA ASN A 461 -16.94 8.47 -2.73
C ASN A 461 -17.14 6.99 -3.15
N TYR A 462 -16.10 6.12 -3.05
CA TYR A 462 -16.10 4.75 -3.58
C TYR A 462 -15.48 3.71 -2.65
#